data_AF-A0A7W0KGY3-F1
#
_entry.id   AF-A0A7W0KGY3-F1
#
_cell.length_a   1.000
_cell.length_b   1.000
_cell.length_c   1.000
_cell.angle_alpha   90.00
_cell.angle_beta   90.00
_cell.angle_gamma   90.00
#
_symmetry.space_group_name_H-M   'P 1'
#
loop_
_entity.id
_entity.type
_entity.pdbx_description
1 polymer ?
#
loop_
_entity_poly.entity_id
_entity_poly.type
_entity_poly.pdbx_seq_one_letter_code
_entity_poly.pdbx_strand_id
1 'polypeptide(L)'
;MLTHARILLKANQSDGGPGWTDSAIARAVDVHPGTVSRVRRSYVADGLDVALTRKAPNRVYPRRLDVAARSIVMSPCLVSGIPKQTRPAWP
;
A
#
# COMPACT_ATOMS: atom_id res chain seq x y z
N MET A 1 -3.17 7.97 0.59
CA MET A 1 -4.62 8.26 0.49
C MET A 1 -4.88 9.21 -0.68
N LEU A 2 -4.59 10.52 -0.58
CA LEU A 2 -4.97 11.50 -1.62
C LEU A 2 -4.45 11.20 -3.04
N THR A 3 -3.20 10.75 -3.15
CA THR A 3 -2.58 10.36 -4.43
C THR A 3 -3.30 9.19 -5.09
N HIS A 4 -3.68 8.16 -4.32
CA HIS A 4 -4.38 6.98 -4.85
C HIS A 4 -5.79 7.36 -5.32
N ALA A 5 -6.51 8.20 -4.56
CA ALA A 5 -7.81 8.70 -4.97
C ALA A 5 -7.74 9.49 -6.29
N ARG A 6 -6.74 10.38 -6.44
CA ARG A 6 -6.52 11.14 -7.69
C ARG A 6 -6.19 10.23 -8.87
N ILE A 7 -5.41 9.17 -8.64
CA ILE A 7 -5.09 8.17 -9.65
C ILE A 7 -6.38 7.49 -10.14
N LEU A 8 -7.19 6.95 -9.22
CA LEU A 8 -8.41 6.23 -9.58
C LEU A 8 -9.44 7.12 -10.27
N LEU A 9 -9.60 8.37 -9.81
CA LEU A 9 -10.50 9.33 -10.44
C LEU A 9 -10.10 9.65 -11.88
N LYS A 10 -8.80 9.85 -12.14
CA LYS A 10 -8.29 10.12 -13.50
C LYS A 10 -8.30 8.87 -14.39
N ALA A 11 -8.17 7.69 -13.80
CA ALA A 11 -8.26 6.40 -14.50
C ALA A 11 -9.71 5.96 -14.78
N ASN A 12 -10.71 6.65 -14.23
CA ASN A 12 -12.11 6.31 -14.43
C ASN A 12 -12.48 6.42 -15.92
N GLN A 13 -13.03 5.34 -16.47
CA GLN A 13 -13.44 5.19 -17.88
C GLN A 13 -14.97 5.10 -18.02
N SER A 14 -15.75 5.47 -16.99
CA SER A 14 -17.21 5.56 -17.09
C SER A 14 -17.64 6.66 -18.07
N ASP A 15 -18.94 6.74 -18.39
CA ASP A 15 -19.55 7.67 -19.37
C ASP A 15 -19.39 9.19 -19.10
N GLY A 16 -18.55 9.57 -18.15
CA GLY A 16 -18.10 10.94 -17.88
C GLY A 16 -16.69 11.00 -17.28
N GLY A 17 -15.95 9.90 -17.37
CA GLY A 17 -14.61 9.74 -16.82
C GLY A 17 -13.53 10.18 -17.82
N PRO A 18 -12.39 10.69 -17.34
CA PRO A 18 -11.34 11.17 -18.24
C PRO A 18 -10.69 10.05 -19.08
N GLY A 19 -10.73 8.80 -18.60
CA GLY A 19 -10.15 7.65 -19.28
C GLY A 19 -8.64 7.75 -19.54
N TRP A 20 -7.90 8.44 -18.67
CA TRP A 20 -6.49 8.73 -18.93
C TRP A 20 -5.60 7.48 -18.92
N THR A 21 -4.55 7.51 -19.74
CA THR A 21 -3.49 6.50 -19.74
C THR A 21 -2.65 6.59 -18.48
N ASP A 22 -2.03 5.48 -18.07
CA ASP A 22 -1.20 5.42 -16.86
C ASP A 22 -0.06 6.46 -16.90
N SER A 23 0.52 6.74 -18.07
CA SER A 23 1.57 7.75 -18.26
C SER A 23 1.06 9.20 -18.15
N ALA A 24 -0.16 9.48 -18.58
CA ALA A 24 -0.79 10.79 -18.40
C ALA A 24 -1.14 11.04 -16.92
N ILE A 25 -1.67 10.02 -16.24
CA ILE A 25 -1.97 10.08 -14.80
C ILE A 25 -0.68 10.26 -14.00
N ALA A 26 0.36 9.48 -14.32
CA ALA A 26 1.67 9.55 -13.67
C ALA A 26 2.25 10.96 -13.71
N ARG A 27 2.25 11.60 -14.88
CA ARG A 27 2.70 13.00 -15.04
C ARG A 27 1.84 13.98 -14.25
N ALA A 28 0.52 13.82 -14.29
CA ALA A 28 -0.40 14.77 -13.65
C ALA A 28 -0.41 14.71 -12.11
N VAL A 29 0.00 13.58 -11.53
CA VAL A 29 0.06 13.39 -10.08
C VAL A 29 1.51 13.35 -9.57
N ASP A 30 2.49 13.54 -10.46
CA ASP A 30 3.93 13.49 -10.18
C ASP A 30 4.37 12.20 -9.47
N VAL A 31 4.01 11.06 -10.06
CA VAL A 31 4.37 9.73 -9.57
C VAL A 31 4.91 8.86 -10.68
N HIS A 32 5.69 7.83 -10.32
CA HIS A 32 6.13 6.84 -11.28
C HIS A 32 4.93 6.04 -11.87
N PRO A 33 4.91 5.73 -13.18
CA PRO A 33 3.83 4.96 -13.81
C PRO A 33 3.55 3.61 -13.13
N GLY A 34 4.59 2.94 -12.63
CA GLY A 34 4.42 1.70 -11.87
C GLY A 34 3.59 1.85 -10.59
N THR A 35 3.53 3.04 -9.99
CA THR A 35 2.62 3.31 -8.85
C THR A 35 1.17 3.33 -9.32
N VAL A 36 0.89 3.96 -10.47
CA VAL A 36 -0.44 3.99 -11.09
C VAL A 36 -0.93 2.57 -11.37
N SER A 37 -0.11 1.75 -12.02
CA SER A 37 -0.48 0.37 -12.37
C SER A 37 -0.72 -0.50 -11.13
N ARG A 38 0.04 -0.32 -10.04
CA ARG A 38 -0.18 -1.02 -8.76
C ARG A 38 -1.50 -0.62 -8.10
N VAL A 39 -1.82 0.68 -8.07
CA VAL A 39 -3.07 1.18 -7.50
C VAL A 39 -4.28 0.66 -8.29
N ARG A 40 -4.22 0.71 -9.63
CA ARG A 40 -5.28 0.15 -10.50
C ARG A 40 -5.43 -1.35 -10.31
N ARG A 41 -4.33 -2.09 -10.20
CA ARG A 41 -4.36 -3.53 -9.94
C ARG A 41 -5.03 -3.85 -8.61
N SER A 42 -4.70 -3.13 -7.54
CA SER A 42 -5.31 -3.34 -6.22
C SER A 42 -6.81 -2.97 -6.23
N TYR A 43 -7.20 -1.93 -6.97
CA TYR A 43 -8.61 -1.59 -7.14
C TYR A 43 -9.42 -2.72 -7.80
N VAL A 44 -8.88 -3.33 -8.86
CA VAL A 44 -9.54 -4.43 -9.56
C VAL A 44 -9.52 -5.73 -8.76
N ALA A 45 -8.43 -6.02 -8.04
CA ALA A 45 -8.26 -7.27 -7.31
C ALA A 45 -8.96 -7.27 -5.94
N ASP A 46 -8.86 -6.15 -5.20
CA ASP A 46 -9.19 -6.07 -3.78
C ASP A 46 -10.28 -5.03 -3.48
N GLY A 47 -10.67 -4.22 -4.47
CA GLY A 47 -11.69 -3.19 -4.35
C GLY A 47 -11.19 -1.80 -3.93
N LEU A 48 -12.14 -0.88 -3.80
CA LEU A 48 -11.88 0.54 -3.58
C LEU A 48 -11.19 0.84 -2.24
N ASP A 49 -11.69 0.25 -1.16
CA ASP A 49 -11.17 0.52 0.19
C ASP A 49 -9.71 0.10 0.32
N VAL A 50 -9.35 -1.04 -0.27
CA VAL A 50 -7.98 -1.55 -0.25
C VAL A 50 -7.07 -0.68 -1.12
N ALA A 51 -7.52 -0.29 -2.31
CA ALA A 51 -6.74 0.58 -3.19
C ALA A 51 -6.48 1.97 -2.59
N LEU A 52 -7.42 2.51 -1.81
CA LEU A 52 -7.23 3.77 -1.10
C LEU A 52 -6.32 3.61 0.11
N THR A 53 -6.38 2.45 0.79
CA THR A 53 -5.67 2.24 2.05
C THR A 53 -4.17 2.09 1.86
N ARG A 54 -3.39 2.95 2.55
CA ARG A 54 -1.94 2.81 2.63
C ARG A 54 -1.62 1.63 3.55
N LYS A 55 -1.00 0.58 3.00
CA LYS A 55 -0.38 -0.47 3.82
C LYS A 55 0.65 0.16 4.77
N ALA A 56 0.46 -0.03 6.07
CA ALA A 56 1.44 0.41 7.06
C ALA A 56 2.79 -0.29 6.79
N PRO A 57 3.91 0.43 6.86
CA PRO A 57 5.21 -0.21 6.70
C PRO A 57 5.40 -1.26 7.80
N ASN A 58 5.68 -2.50 7.41
CA ASN A 58 6.00 -3.58 8.34
C ASN A 58 7.38 -3.40 9.02
N ARG A 59 8.09 -2.31 8.69
CA ARG A 59 9.43 -2.05 9.20
C ARG A 59 9.33 -1.35 10.55
N VAL A 60 9.47 -2.12 11.62
CA VAL A 60 9.73 -1.61 12.96
C VAL A 60 11.22 -1.27 13.04
N TYR A 61 11.56 0.02 13.05
CA TYR A 61 12.88 0.43 13.49
C TYR A 61 12.90 0.38 15.03
N PRO A 62 13.83 -0.35 15.67
CA PRO A 62 13.99 -0.25 17.11
C PRO A 62 14.47 1.18 17.42
N ARG A 63 13.56 2.03 17.92
CA ARG A 63 13.98 3.28 18.57
C ARG A 63 14.65 2.88 19.87
N ARG A 64 15.95 3.11 19.99
CA ARG A 64 16.60 3.22 21.30
C ARG A 64 16.13 4.53 21.92
N LEU A 65 14.96 4.48 22.55
CA LEU A 65 14.52 5.46 23.52
C LEU A 65 14.00 4.68 24.73
N ASP A 66 14.44 5.16 25.88
CA ASP A 66 14.47 4.53 27.18
C ASP A 66 13.13 3.94 27.67
N VAL A 67 13.25 3.01 28.61
CA VAL A 67 12.20 2.16 29.15
C VAL A 67 11.06 2.92 29.84
N ALA A 68 9.92 3.10 29.17
CA ALA A 68 8.61 3.26 29.81
C ALA A 68 7.47 2.95 28.82
N ALA A 69 7.09 1.68 28.72
CA ALA A 69 5.97 1.23 27.89
C ALA A 69 4.61 1.44 28.58
N ARG A 70 3.58 1.84 27.81
CA ARG A 70 2.20 1.27 27.79
C ARG A 70 1.22 2.19 27.04
N SER A 71 0.25 1.76 26.22
CA SER A 71 -0.04 0.52 25.49
C SER A 71 -1.28 0.82 24.62
N ILE A 72 -1.18 0.81 23.28
CA ILE A 72 -2.38 0.71 22.42
C ILE A 72 -2.58 -0.77 22.13
N VAL A 73 -3.67 -1.32 22.63
CA VAL A 73 -4.13 -2.67 22.30
C VAL A 73 -4.72 -2.66 20.89
N MET A 74 -4.17 -3.48 19.99
CA MET A 74 -4.86 -3.87 18.75
C MET A 74 -4.88 -5.39 18.67
N SER A 75 -6.09 -5.90 18.49
CA SER A 75 -6.48 -7.31 18.50
C SER A 75 -5.77 -8.16 17.42
N PRO A 76 -5.36 -9.41 17.71
CA PRO A 76 -4.80 -10.31 16.71
C PRO A 76 -5.90 -11.09 15.98
N CYS A 77 -6.04 -10.87 14.67
CA CYS A 77 -6.65 -11.89 13.80
C CYS A 77 -5.63 -13.01 13.57
N LEU A 78 -5.98 -14.21 14.04
CA LEU A 78 -5.26 -15.45 13.83
C LEU A 78 -5.37 -15.87 12.35
N VAL A 79 -4.24 -16.16 11.68
CA VAL A 79 -4.24 -17.14 10.58
C VAL A 79 -2.85 -17.79 10.43
N SER A 80 -2.82 -19.09 10.72
CA SER A 80 -1.98 -20.17 10.17
C SER A 80 -0.50 -19.90 9.77
N GLY A 81 0.39 -20.37 10.65
CA GLY A 81 1.54 -21.26 10.38
C GLY A 81 2.38 -21.12 9.10
N ILE A 82 3.62 -20.63 9.25
CA ILE A 82 4.78 -21.04 8.43
C ILE A 82 6.03 -21.06 9.35
N PRO A 83 6.75 -22.18 9.49
CA PRO A 83 8.03 -22.20 10.19
C PRO A 83 9.11 -21.55 9.30
N LYS A 84 9.66 -20.43 9.76
CA LYS A 84 10.80 -19.77 9.11
C LYS A 84 12.08 -20.56 9.38
N GLN A 85 12.57 -21.22 8.33
CA GLN A 85 13.85 -21.90 8.23
C GLN A 85 14.99 -20.90 8.49
N THR A 86 15.80 -21.16 9.51
CA THR A 86 17.08 -20.47 9.75
C THR A 86 18.04 -20.77 8.61
N ARG A 87 18.51 -19.73 7.91
CA ARG A 87 19.70 -19.82 7.05
C ARG A 87 20.92 -19.39 7.87
N PRO A 88 22.03 -20.16 7.87
CA PRO A 88 23.25 -19.70 8.52
C PRO A 88 23.85 -18.51 7.76
N ALA A 89 24.38 -17.56 8.51
CA ALA A 89 25.21 -16.48 8.00
C ALA A 89 26.51 -17.06 7.43
N TRP A 90 26.88 -16.65 6.22
CA TRP A 90 28.17 -16.97 5.61
C TRP A 90 29.23 -15.94 6.09
N PRO A 91 30.54 -16.27 6.12
CA PRO A 91 31.59 -15.46 6.73
C PRO A 91 31.88 -14.14 6.00
#